data_AF-A0A4Q2Y712-F1
#
_entry.id   AF-A0A4Q2Y712-F1
#
_cell.length_a   1.000
_cell.length_b   1.000
_cell.length_c   1.000
_cell.angle_alpha   90.00
_cell.angle_beta   90.00
_cell.angle_gamma   90.00
#
_symmetry.space_group_name_H-M   'P 1'
#
loop_
_entity.id
_entity.type
_entity.pdbx_description
1 polymer ?
#
loop_
_entity_poly.entity_id
_entity_poly.type
_entity_poly.pdbx_seq_one_letter_code
_entity_poly.pdbx_strand_id
1 'polypeptide(L)'
;MIGNDAAAHVIGQAGGLVIAEASVAGTRLVGSTVASSGIRGDSGLSVVGIWDHGKLRTVDPDTLIEQDMVLVLAGTEEQIGAYNDVFRLANPQHSLVMIVGGGRVGRITSKMLEEAGVKSVIIEKVPERVEAFPDAVIGDATQMDTLKAAHAREAKTVIITTHDDDLNISLTIFFRRLRESFQIISRCTLERNVRTLHRAGADLVLSSATMGANTIFNLVREDDNLLLAEGVLIFPTPVPAILAGRRLADCAIRTQTGCTVIAIEHEGKRVVNPDPFIILPQGGILLLIGTLEAEEKFLRDYKPDLAPESMRRKWRKNG
;
A
#
# COMPACT_ATOMS: atom_id res chain seq x y z
N MET A 1 2.37 5.64 -2.46
CA MET A 1 1.26 6.62 -2.43
C MET A 1 1.29 7.53 -3.64
N ILE A 2 0.72 7.05 -4.73
CA ILE A 2 0.37 7.88 -5.89
C ILE A 2 -1.14 8.08 -5.80
N GLY A 3 -1.61 9.32 -5.96
CA GLY A 3 -3.04 9.63 -6.05
C GLY A 3 -3.61 10.25 -4.77
N ASN A 4 -3.75 11.58 -4.78
CA ASN A 4 -4.71 12.28 -3.91
C ASN A 4 -6.12 12.25 -4.53
N ASP A 5 -6.40 11.24 -5.36
CA ASP A 5 -7.68 11.00 -6.01
C ASP A 5 -8.56 10.02 -5.23
N ALA A 6 -8.03 9.48 -4.13
CA ALA A 6 -8.65 8.46 -3.29
C ALA A 6 -9.05 7.18 -4.01
N ALA A 7 -8.54 6.95 -5.22
CA ALA A 7 -8.75 5.70 -5.93
C ALA A 7 -8.02 4.57 -5.20
N ALA A 8 -8.59 3.37 -5.29
CA ALA A 8 -7.93 2.15 -4.87
C ALA A 8 -6.90 1.73 -5.93
N HIS A 9 -5.62 1.83 -5.57
CA HIS A 9 -4.48 1.48 -6.40
C HIS A 9 -4.02 0.07 -6.08
N VAL A 10 -3.98 -0.81 -7.07
CA VAL A 10 -3.61 -2.21 -6.88
C VAL A 10 -2.13 -2.34 -6.51
N ILE A 11 -1.86 -3.02 -5.40
CA ILE A 11 -0.51 -3.31 -4.90
C ILE A 11 -0.15 -4.80 -5.01
N GLY A 12 -1.13 -5.66 -5.28
CA GLY A 12 -0.90 -7.06 -5.56
C GLY A 12 -2.17 -7.79 -5.99
N GLN A 13 -2.00 -8.89 -6.70
CA GLN A 13 -3.10 -9.72 -7.20
C GLN A 13 -2.69 -11.20 -7.15
N ALA A 14 -3.63 -12.07 -6.79
CA ALA A 14 -3.42 -13.52 -6.81
C ALA A 14 -4.76 -14.26 -7.00
N GLY A 15 -4.91 -14.99 -8.10
CA GLY A 15 -6.08 -15.87 -8.33
C GLY A 15 -7.44 -15.15 -8.22
N GLY A 16 -7.56 -13.95 -8.77
CA GLY A 16 -8.81 -13.16 -8.75
C GLY A 16 -9.05 -12.36 -7.47
N LEU A 17 -8.20 -12.52 -6.45
CA LEU A 17 -8.11 -11.59 -5.33
C LEU A 17 -7.17 -10.44 -5.70
N VAL A 18 -7.61 -9.21 -5.43
CA VAL A 18 -6.87 -7.97 -5.59
C VAL A 18 -6.69 -7.34 -4.22
N ILE A 19 -5.45 -6.93 -3.91
CA ILE A 19 -5.13 -6.07 -2.79
C ILE A 19 -4.80 -4.69 -3.33
N ALA A 20 -5.42 -3.67 -2.75
CA ALA A 20 -5.23 -2.28 -3.15
C ALA A 20 -5.00 -1.38 -1.93
N GLU A 21 -4.37 -0.24 -2.16
CA GLU A 21 -4.28 0.85 -1.19
C GLU A 21 -5.13 2.04 -1.64
N ALA A 22 -5.79 2.72 -0.71
CA ALA A 22 -6.55 3.92 -1.01
C ALA A 22 -6.32 4.99 0.08
N SER A 23 -5.92 6.18 -0.34
CA SER A 23 -5.94 7.36 0.53
C SER A 23 -7.39 7.73 0.84
N VAL A 24 -7.69 8.08 2.09
CA VAL A 24 -9.03 8.56 2.47
C VAL A 24 -9.13 10.09 2.44
N ALA A 25 -8.00 10.78 2.24
CA ALA A 25 -7.94 12.23 2.28
C ALA A 25 -8.92 12.87 1.29
N GLY A 26 -9.74 13.80 1.78
CA GLY A 26 -10.72 14.53 0.97
C GLY A 26 -11.98 13.74 0.60
N THR A 27 -12.09 12.47 1.01
CA THR A 27 -13.30 11.67 0.80
C THR A 27 -14.31 11.83 1.93
N ARG A 28 -15.54 11.37 1.69
CA ARG A 28 -16.57 11.22 2.73
C ARG A 28 -16.27 10.15 3.78
N LEU A 29 -15.18 9.38 3.63
CA LEU A 29 -14.78 8.35 4.58
C LEU A 29 -14.24 8.98 5.87
N VAL A 30 -13.62 10.16 5.78
CA VAL A 30 -13.03 10.86 6.93
C VAL A 30 -14.10 11.18 7.97
N GLY A 31 -13.85 10.81 9.23
CA GLY A 31 -14.78 11.02 10.34
C GLY A 31 -15.87 9.94 10.48
N SER A 32 -15.93 8.97 9.59
CA SER A 32 -16.75 7.76 9.75
C SER A 32 -15.94 6.63 10.39
N THR A 33 -16.61 5.63 10.99
CA THR A 33 -15.91 4.41 11.41
C THR A 33 -15.77 3.45 10.23
N VAL A 34 -14.83 2.50 10.30
CA VAL A 34 -14.68 1.46 9.27
C VAL A 34 -16.01 0.75 8.97
N ALA A 35 -16.80 0.43 10.00
CA ALA A 35 -18.10 -0.20 9.89
C ALA A 35 -19.16 0.70 9.22
N SER A 36 -19.19 1.99 9.56
CA SER A 36 -20.18 2.94 9.04
C SER A 36 -19.74 3.65 7.75
N SER A 37 -18.53 3.37 7.27
CA SER A 37 -17.92 4.04 6.11
C SER A 37 -18.64 3.79 4.79
N GLY A 38 -19.42 2.71 4.72
CA GLY A 38 -20.06 2.25 3.49
C GLY A 38 -19.13 1.48 2.55
N ILE A 39 -17.82 1.35 2.82
CA ILE A 39 -16.87 0.67 1.92
C ILE A 39 -17.37 -0.74 1.56
N ARG A 40 -17.66 -1.58 2.56
CA ARG A 40 -18.15 -2.95 2.31
C ARG A 40 -19.54 -2.97 1.68
N GLY A 41 -20.43 -2.05 2.05
CA GLY A 41 -21.80 -2.01 1.56
C GLY A 41 -21.91 -1.55 0.11
N ASP A 42 -21.14 -0.52 -0.25
CA ASP A 42 -21.20 0.16 -1.53
C ASP A 42 -20.29 -0.49 -2.58
N SER A 43 -19.17 -1.12 -2.18
CA SER A 43 -18.23 -1.76 -3.11
C SER A 43 -17.99 -3.25 -2.89
N GLY A 44 -18.38 -3.82 -1.75
CA GLY A 44 -18.06 -5.21 -1.40
C GLY A 44 -16.60 -5.44 -0.99
N LEU A 45 -15.74 -4.40 -0.95
CA LEU A 45 -14.36 -4.51 -0.47
C LEU A 45 -14.30 -4.69 1.05
N SER A 46 -13.29 -5.45 1.51
CA SER A 46 -12.95 -5.54 2.93
C SER A 46 -11.80 -4.61 3.26
N VAL A 47 -11.91 -3.89 4.38
CA VAL A 47 -10.79 -3.16 4.98
C VAL A 47 -9.93 -4.13 5.78
N VAL A 48 -8.76 -4.45 5.23
CA VAL A 48 -7.78 -5.31 5.90
C VAL A 48 -7.12 -4.56 7.05
N GLY A 49 -6.74 -3.30 6.81
CA GLY A 49 -5.99 -2.51 7.77
C GLY A 49 -5.70 -1.12 7.24
N ILE A 50 -4.78 -0.43 7.92
CA ILE A 50 -4.23 0.85 7.51
C ILE A 50 -2.71 0.78 7.46
N TRP A 51 -2.11 1.59 6.60
CA TRP A 51 -0.68 1.87 6.66
C TRP A 51 -0.42 2.88 7.78
N ASP A 52 0.47 2.53 8.70
CA ASP A 52 0.95 3.38 9.80
C ASP A 52 2.50 3.37 9.77
N HIS A 53 3.11 4.47 9.31
CA HIS A 53 4.57 4.62 9.20
C HIS A 53 5.28 3.43 8.52
N GLY A 54 4.71 2.98 7.40
CA GLY A 54 5.27 1.89 6.62
C GLY A 54 5.01 0.50 7.22
N LYS A 55 3.97 0.35 8.06
CA LYS A 55 3.56 -0.92 8.64
C LYS A 55 2.05 -1.09 8.54
N LEU A 56 1.62 -2.31 8.20
CA LEU A 56 0.20 -2.65 8.25
C LEU A 56 -0.25 -2.79 9.70
N ARG A 57 -1.28 -2.04 10.06
CA ARG A 57 -2.02 -2.21 11.30
C ARG A 57 -3.43 -2.68 11.01
N THR A 58 -3.88 -3.67 11.77
CA THR A 58 -5.29 -4.06 11.77
C THR A 58 -6.13 -2.92 12.37
N VAL A 59 -7.30 -2.71 11.79
CA VAL A 59 -8.31 -1.77 12.31
C VAL A 59 -9.53 -2.52 12.85
N ASP A 60 -10.18 -2.00 13.88
CA ASP A 60 -11.44 -2.55 14.33
C ASP A 60 -12.61 -1.94 13.53
N PRO A 61 -13.78 -2.59 13.48
CA PRO A 61 -14.95 -2.01 12.81
C PRO A 61 -15.31 -0.61 13.35
N ASP A 62 -15.04 -0.35 14.63
CA ASP A 62 -15.33 0.94 15.27
C ASP A 62 -14.19 1.97 15.15
N THR A 63 -13.06 1.62 14.50
CA THR A 63 -11.95 2.55 14.29
C THR A 63 -12.41 3.73 13.42
N LEU A 64 -12.16 4.96 13.90
CA LEU A 64 -12.41 6.19 13.18
C LEU A 64 -11.41 6.35 12.03
N ILE A 65 -11.90 6.70 10.85
CA ILE A 65 -11.07 6.98 9.68
C ILE A 65 -10.59 8.45 9.75
N GLU A 66 -9.30 8.64 9.95
CA GLU A 66 -8.65 9.96 9.98
C GLU A 66 -8.07 10.35 8.61
N GLN A 67 -7.88 11.64 8.37
CA GLN A 67 -7.59 12.18 7.03
C GLN A 67 -6.25 11.71 6.43
N ASP A 68 -5.29 11.35 7.26
CA ASP A 68 -3.94 10.90 6.90
C ASP A 68 -3.85 9.38 6.71
N MET A 69 -4.92 8.65 6.98
CA MET A 69 -4.93 7.19 6.84
C MET A 69 -4.90 6.75 5.37
N VAL A 70 -4.18 5.66 5.13
CA VAL A 70 -4.25 4.91 3.87
C VAL A 70 -4.80 3.54 4.17
N LEU A 71 -5.96 3.21 3.60
CA LEU A 71 -6.59 1.92 3.78
C LEU A 71 -5.92 0.88 2.91
N VAL A 72 -5.77 -0.33 3.46
CA VAL A 72 -5.45 -1.54 2.69
C VAL A 72 -6.75 -2.32 2.49
N LEU A 73 -7.13 -2.47 1.23
CA LEU A 73 -8.40 -3.04 0.78
C LEU A 73 -8.15 -4.40 0.11
N ALA A 74 -9.06 -5.34 0.31
CA ALA A 74 -9.05 -6.65 -0.35
C ALA A 74 -10.40 -6.93 -1.02
N GLY A 75 -10.37 -7.50 -2.22
CA GLY A 75 -11.58 -7.90 -2.96
C GLY A 75 -11.29 -8.38 -4.37
N THR A 76 -12.28 -8.28 -5.25
CA THR A 76 -12.13 -8.58 -6.69
C THR A 76 -11.87 -7.30 -7.49
N GLU A 77 -11.43 -7.44 -8.75
CA GLU A 77 -11.24 -6.31 -9.66
C GLU A 77 -12.54 -5.52 -9.90
N GLU A 78 -13.67 -6.20 -9.99
CA GLU A 78 -15.00 -5.57 -10.09
C GLU A 78 -15.34 -4.73 -8.86
N GLN A 79 -15.01 -5.22 -7.66
CA GLN A 79 -15.21 -4.48 -6.40
C GLN A 79 -14.28 -3.26 -6.29
N ILE A 80 -13.07 -3.33 -6.84
CA ILE A 80 -12.18 -2.16 -6.97
C ILE A 80 -12.81 -1.10 -7.88
N GLY A 81 -13.39 -1.51 -9.01
CA GLY A 81 -14.16 -0.62 -9.89
C GLY A 81 -15.30 0.06 -9.15
N ALA A 82 -16.15 -0.71 -8.47
CA ALA A 82 -17.27 -0.18 -7.68
C ALA A 82 -16.83 0.78 -6.58
N TYR A 83 -15.70 0.52 -5.91
CA TYR A 83 -15.13 1.45 -4.94
C TYR A 83 -14.72 2.76 -5.60
N ASN A 84 -14.02 2.69 -6.74
CA ASN A 84 -13.57 3.86 -7.47
C ASN A 84 -14.75 4.69 -8.00
N ASP A 85 -15.85 4.08 -8.39
CA ASP A 85 -17.05 4.81 -8.85
C ASP A 85 -17.70 5.63 -7.72
N VAL A 86 -17.58 5.19 -6.47
CA VAL A 86 -18.25 5.79 -5.31
C VAL A 86 -17.34 6.75 -4.53
N PHE A 87 -16.07 6.37 -4.34
CA PHE A 87 -15.17 7.03 -3.39
C PHE A 87 -14.05 7.83 -4.06
N ARG A 88 -13.82 7.63 -5.37
CA ARG A 88 -12.83 8.44 -6.10
C ARG A 88 -13.30 9.89 -6.18
N LEU A 89 -12.37 10.81 -6.00
CA LEU A 89 -12.65 12.23 -6.14
C LEU A 89 -12.86 12.58 -7.62
N ALA A 90 -14.03 13.13 -7.96
CA ALA A 90 -14.40 13.50 -9.34
C ALA A 90 -13.50 14.57 -9.96
N ASN A 91 -12.92 15.42 -9.12
CA ASN A 91 -11.81 16.30 -9.47
C ASN A 91 -10.73 16.08 -8.42
N PRO A 92 -9.81 15.13 -8.63
CA PRO A 92 -8.58 15.15 -7.85
C PRO A 92 -8.01 16.53 -8.10
N GLN A 93 -7.74 17.31 -7.06
CA GLN A 93 -6.83 18.43 -7.27
C GLN A 93 -5.51 17.79 -7.67
N HIS A 94 -5.25 17.70 -8.99
CA HIS A 94 -3.95 17.36 -9.54
C HIS A 94 -3.04 18.54 -9.24
N SER A 95 -2.71 18.67 -7.96
CA SER A 95 -1.69 19.59 -7.48
C SER A 95 -0.38 19.18 -8.11
N LEU A 96 0.40 20.19 -8.48
CA LEU A 96 1.75 20.00 -8.96
C LEU A 96 2.53 19.06 -8.04
N VAL A 97 3.20 18.07 -8.65
CA VAL A 97 4.15 17.20 -7.95
C VAL A 97 5.55 17.74 -8.18
N MET A 98 6.23 18.09 -7.10
CA MET A 98 7.63 18.53 -7.17
C MET A 98 8.54 17.33 -6.98
N ILE A 99 9.42 17.07 -7.95
CA ILE A 99 10.39 15.97 -7.91
C ILE A 99 11.78 16.55 -7.67
N VAL A 100 12.36 16.29 -6.51
CA VAL A 100 13.70 16.75 -6.16
C VAL A 100 14.72 15.66 -6.50
N GLY A 101 15.52 15.90 -7.54
CA GLY A 101 16.48 14.97 -8.13
C GLY A 101 16.05 14.52 -9.53
N GLY A 102 16.81 14.93 -10.55
CA GLY A 102 16.63 14.58 -11.95
C GLY A 102 17.43 13.36 -12.38
N GLY A 103 17.74 12.45 -11.46
CA GLY A 103 18.38 11.17 -11.76
C GLY A 103 17.44 10.19 -12.49
N ARG A 104 17.86 8.93 -12.64
CA ARG A 104 17.05 7.89 -13.31
C ARG A 104 15.65 7.75 -12.70
N VAL A 105 15.57 7.67 -11.38
CA VAL A 105 14.28 7.51 -10.66
C VAL A 105 13.39 8.72 -10.90
N GLY A 106 13.85 9.94 -10.60
CA GLY A 106 13.03 11.16 -10.78
C GLY A 106 12.52 11.37 -12.20
N ARG A 107 13.34 11.05 -13.22
CA ARG A 107 12.91 11.15 -14.63
C ARG A 107 11.87 10.11 -15.02
N ILE A 108 12.02 8.87 -14.55
CA ILE A 108 11.02 7.81 -14.79
C ILE A 108 9.72 8.19 -14.06
N THR A 109 9.81 8.66 -12.81
CA THR A 109 8.65 9.14 -12.05
C THR A 109 7.93 10.28 -12.76
N SER A 110 8.66 11.27 -13.28
CA SER A 110 8.06 12.39 -14.02
C SER A 110 7.30 11.92 -15.27
N LYS A 111 7.88 11.01 -16.06
CA LYS A 111 7.21 10.42 -17.24
C LYS A 111 5.95 9.63 -16.87
N MET A 112 6.01 8.79 -15.84
CA MET A 112 4.84 8.02 -15.39
C MET A 112 3.73 8.94 -14.87
N LEU A 113 4.07 10.04 -14.22
CA LEU A 113 3.09 11.05 -13.78
C LEU A 113 2.46 11.76 -14.98
N GLU A 114 3.26 12.12 -15.99
CA GLU A 114 2.77 12.72 -17.23
C GLU A 114 1.80 11.79 -17.98
N GLU A 115 2.15 10.50 -18.12
CA GLU A 115 1.29 9.47 -18.71
C GLU A 115 -0.04 9.31 -17.94
N ALA A 116 -0.01 9.51 -16.62
CA ALA A 116 -1.19 9.50 -15.76
C ALA A 116 -1.95 10.84 -15.70
N GLY A 117 -1.56 11.84 -16.49
CA GLY A 117 -2.19 13.17 -16.50
C GLY A 117 -1.91 14.04 -15.28
N VAL A 118 -0.88 13.70 -14.49
CA VAL A 118 -0.47 14.43 -13.28
C VAL A 118 0.67 15.41 -13.63
N LYS A 119 0.44 16.71 -13.39
CA LYS A 119 1.46 17.74 -13.58
C LYS A 119 2.62 17.55 -12.60
N SER A 120 3.86 17.55 -13.11
CA SER A 120 5.07 17.46 -12.30
C SER A 120 6.14 18.44 -12.75
N VAL A 121 7.05 18.80 -11.85
CA VAL A 121 8.25 19.60 -12.13
C VAL A 121 9.47 18.97 -11.47
N ILE A 122 10.56 18.82 -12.21
CA ILE A 122 11.83 18.30 -11.68
C ILE A 122 12.70 19.47 -11.23
N ILE A 123 13.28 19.38 -10.03
CA ILE A 123 14.38 20.23 -9.57
C ILE A 123 15.68 19.43 -9.60
N GLU A 124 16.68 19.89 -10.33
CA GLU A 124 17.98 19.21 -10.45
C GLU A 124 19.13 20.23 -10.52
N LYS A 125 20.27 19.90 -9.89
CA LYS A 125 21.46 20.77 -9.88
C LYS A 125 22.28 20.63 -11.15
N VAL A 126 22.28 19.45 -11.77
CA VAL A 126 23.11 19.08 -12.93
C VAL A 126 22.26 19.14 -14.21
N PRO A 127 22.38 20.20 -15.04
CA PRO A 127 21.53 20.41 -16.22
C PRO A 127 21.50 19.23 -17.18
N GLU A 128 22.66 18.59 -17.38
CA GLU A 128 22.86 17.48 -18.31
C GLU A 128 21.96 16.27 -17.99
N ARG A 129 21.50 16.16 -16.74
CA ARG A 129 20.61 15.07 -16.32
C ARG A 129 19.18 15.25 -16.82
N VAL A 130 18.76 16.48 -17.10
CA VAL A 130 17.36 16.83 -17.39
C VAL A 130 17.20 17.53 -18.74
N GLU A 131 18.16 17.40 -19.66
CA GLU A 131 18.08 17.98 -21.01
C GLU A 131 16.79 17.60 -21.77
N ALA A 132 16.28 16.38 -21.55
CA ALA A 132 15.04 15.90 -22.15
C ALA A 132 13.76 16.39 -21.43
N PHE A 133 13.89 17.23 -20.41
CA PHE A 133 12.80 17.74 -19.57
C PHE A 133 12.86 19.28 -19.56
N PRO A 134 12.29 19.96 -20.59
CA PRO A 134 12.43 21.41 -20.75
C PRO A 134 11.82 22.22 -19.60
N ASP A 135 10.81 21.66 -18.92
CA ASP A 135 10.16 22.28 -17.77
C ASP A 135 10.90 22.03 -16.44
N ALA A 136 12.06 21.34 -16.47
CA ALA A 136 12.87 21.14 -15.28
C ALA A 136 13.54 22.43 -14.81
N VAL A 137 13.55 22.64 -13.50
CA VAL A 137 14.18 23.78 -12.85
C VAL A 137 15.60 23.41 -12.44
N ILE A 138 16.57 24.13 -13.00
CA ILE A 138 17.98 23.95 -12.65
C ILE A 138 18.29 24.73 -11.38
N GLY A 139 18.66 24.03 -10.31
CA GLY A 139 19.07 24.68 -9.06
C GLY A 139 19.05 23.77 -7.85
N ASP A 140 19.39 24.36 -6.70
CA ASP A 140 19.32 23.69 -5.40
C ASP A 140 17.91 23.83 -4.82
N ALA A 141 17.27 22.71 -4.48
CA ALA A 141 15.92 22.64 -3.92
C ALA A 141 15.77 23.27 -2.52
N THR A 142 16.88 23.64 -1.87
CA THR A 142 16.87 24.41 -0.61
C THR A 142 16.83 25.93 -0.83
N GLN A 143 17.01 26.39 -2.07
CA GLN A 143 17.03 27.81 -2.41
C GLN A 143 15.63 28.30 -2.78
N MET A 144 15.24 29.45 -2.22
CA MET A 144 13.90 30.00 -2.38
C MET A 144 13.57 30.36 -3.84
N ASP A 145 14.54 30.83 -4.61
CA ASP A 145 14.30 31.19 -6.01
C ASP A 145 14.11 29.95 -6.90
N THR A 146 14.81 28.86 -6.62
CA THR A 146 14.53 27.54 -7.23
C THR A 146 13.10 27.09 -6.94
N LEU A 147 12.65 27.20 -5.68
CA LEU A 147 11.30 26.79 -5.27
C LEU A 147 10.21 27.66 -5.89
N LYS A 148 10.45 28.96 -6.07
CA LYS A 148 9.53 29.84 -6.80
C LYS A 148 9.43 29.44 -8.27
N ALA A 149 10.56 29.21 -8.93
CA ALA A 149 10.60 28.77 -10.32
C ALA A 149 9.91 27.39 -10.49
N ALA A 150 9.99 26.53 -9.48
CA ALA A 150 9.31 25.24 -9.46
C ALA A 150 7.85 25.32 -8.96
N HIS A 151 7.26 26.51 -8.85
CA HIS A 151 5.87 26.69 -8.43
C HIS A 151 5.52 25.97 -7.10
N ALA A 152 6.47 25.92 -6.15
CA ALA A 152 6.33 25.13 -4.92
C ALA A 152 5.11 25.48 -4.05
N ARG A 153 4.51 26.65 -4.23
CA ARG A 153 3.25 27.05 -3.57
C ARG A 153 2.05 26.23 -4.02
N GLU A 154 2.01 25.87 -5.30
CA GLU A 154 0.94 25.09 -5.92
C GLU A 154 1.11 23.59 -5.66
N ALA A 155 2.33 23.16 -5.33
CA ALA A 155 2.63 21.79 -5.02
C ALA A 155 1.95 21.34 -3.72
N LYS A 156 1.48 20.09 -3.70
CA LYS A 156 1.09 19.40 -2.44
C LYS A 156 1.98 18.21 -2.14
N THR A 157 2.64 17.66 -3.16
CA THR A 157 3.48 16.47 -3.02
C THR A 157 4.91 16.81 -3.41
N VAL A 158 5.85 16.36 -2.59
CA VAL A 158 7.29 16.45 -2.84
C VAL A 158 7.86 15.04 -2.88
N ILE A 159 8.45 14.66 -4.01
CA ILE A 159 9.12 13.37 -4.19
C ILE A 159 10.63 13.61 -4.19
N ILE A 160 11.32 13.13 -3.17
CA ILE A 160 12.77 13.28 -3.03
C ILE A 160 13.43 12.01 -3.55
N THR A 161 14.15 12.10 -4.67
CA THR A 161 14.68 10.93 -5.40
C THR A 161 16.20 10.93 -5.55
N THR A 162 16.90 11.75 -4.75
CA THR A 162 18.37 11.77 -4.79
C THR A 162 18.95 10.41 -4.38
N HIS A 163 20.18 10.14 -4.81
CA HIS A 163 20.88 8.89 -4.50
C HIS A 163 21.59 8.92 -3.13
N ASP A 164 21.58 10.07 -2.46
CA ASP A 164 22.23 10.31 -1.18
C ASP A 164 21.15 10.37 -0.09
N ASP A 165 21.14 9.38 0.80
CA ASP A 165 20.15 9.28 1.86
C ASP A 165 20.30 10.39 2.91
N ASP A 166 21.51 10.88 3.17
CA ASP A 166 21.75 11.96 4.14
C ASP A 166 21.22 13.29 3.60
N LEU A 167 21.38 13.51 2.29
CA LEU A 167 20.73 14.61 1.58
C LEU A 167 19.21 14.47 1.59
N ASN A 168 18.68 13.26 1.37
CA ASN A 168 17.23 13.01 1.40
C ASN A 168 16.64 13.30 2.78
N ILE A 169 17.33 12.91 3.87
CA ILE A 169 16.93 13.24 5.25
C ILE A 169 16.90 14.76 5.44
N SER A 170 17.97 15.45 5.03
CA SER A 170 18.08 16.91 5.16
C SER A 170 16.97 17.66 4.39
N LEU A 171 16.68 17.22 3.16
CA LEU A 171 15.60 17.75 2.32
C LEU A 171 14.23 17.46 2.93
N THR A 172 14.02 16.27 3.49
CA THR A 172 12.76 15.90 4.16
C THR A 172 12.48 16.85 5.33
N ILE A 173 13.46 17.09 6.20
CA ILE A 173 13.33 18.04 7.31
C ILE A 173 13.04 19.45 6.78
N PHE A 174 13.75 19.87 5.73
CA PHE A 174 13.56 21.18 5.12
C PHE A 174 12.13 21.36 4.60
N PHE A 175 11.61 20.44 3.79
CA PHE A 175 10.26 20.53 3.25
C PHE A 175 9.18 20.43 4.32
N ARG A 176 9.34 19.56 5.32
CA ARG A 176 8.38 19.45 6.43
C ARG A 176 8.31 20.75 7.24
N ARG A 177 9.45 21.41 7.47
CA ARG A 177 9.50 22.74 8.14
C ARG A 177 8.96 23.86 7.26
N LEU A 178 9.19 23.79 5.95
CA LEU A 178 8.70 24.78 5.01
C LEU A 178 7.17 24.78 4.95
N ARG A 179 6.56 23.58 4.94
CA ARG A 179 5.10 23.44 4.93
C ARG A 179 4.70 22.08 5.51
N GLU A 180 4.02 22.14 6.65
CA GLU A 180 3.52 20.94 7.35
C GLU A 180 2.52 20.14 6.51
N SER A 181 1.79 20.77 5.59
CA SER A 181 0.80 20.08 4.76
C SER A 181 1.37 19.42 3.49
N PHE A 182 2.70 19.39 3.30
CA PHE A 182 3.26 18.64 2.17
C PHE A 182 3.12 17.13 2.43
N GLN A 183 2.76 16.40 1.38
CA GLN A 183 2.99 14.97 1.31
C GLN A 183 4.42 14.74 0.81
N ILE A 184 5.29 14.17 1.64
CA ILE A 184 6.71 13.96 1.35
C ILE A 184 6.96 12.46 1.14
N ILE A 185 7.34 12.11 -0.07
CA ILE A 185 7.73 10.74 -0.46
C ILE A 185 9.22 10.76 -0.70
N SER A 186 9.99 9.97 0.05
CA SER A 186 11.44 9.93 -0.11
C SER A 186 11.91 8.56 -0.58
N ARG A 187 12.81 8.55 -1.56
CA ARG A 187 13.63 7.39 -1.86
C ARG A 187 14.61 7.15 -0.72
N CYS A 188 14.87 5.88 -0.43
CA CYS A 188 15.93 5.44 0.45
C CYS A 188 16.73 4.34 -0.22
N THR A 189 18.05 4.40 -0.11
CA THR A 189 18.95 3.37 -0.65
C THR A 189 19.28 2.34 0.43
N LEU A 190 19.50 2.78 1.67
CA LEU A 190 19.98 1.96 2.77
C LEU A 190 18.86 1.74 3.79
N GLU A 191 18.44 0.49 3.99
CA GLU A 191 17.33 0.13 4.87
C GLU A 191 17.41 0.75 6.29
N ARG A 192 18.63 0.85 6.84
CA ARG A 192 18.86 1.48 8.16
C ARG A 192 18.38 2.94 8.25
N ASN A 193 18.27 3.65 7.12
CA ASN A 193 17.88 5.05 7.06
C ASN A 193 16.36 5.24 6.95
N VAL A 194 15.59 4.17 6.70
CA VAL A 194 14.12 4.24 6.54
C VAL A 194 13.46 4.88 7.76
N ARG A 195 13.80 4.41 8.96
CA ARG A 195 13.27 4.97 10.21
C ARG A 195 13.68 6.43 10.43
N THR A 196 14.88 6.81 10.02
CA THR A 196 15.38 8.19 10.15
C THR A 196 14.63 9.13 9.21
N LEU A 197 14.33 8.69 7.98
CA LEU A 197 13.52 9.45 7.03
C LEU A 197 12.08 9.65 7.51
N HIS A 198 11.45 8.62 8.08
CA HIS A 198 10.13 8.80 8.72
C HIS A 198 10.20 9.81 9.87
N ARG A 199 11.20 9.70 10.76
CA ARG A 199 11.40 10.68 11.85
C ARG A 199 11.70 12.10 11.36
N ALA A 200 12.28 12.25 10.18
CA ALA A 200 12.49 13.54 9.53
C ALA A 200 11.19 14.17 9.00
N GLY A 201 10.11 13.38 8.90
CA GLY A 201 8.80 13.83 8.45
C GLY A 201 8.45 13.36 7.03
N ALA A 202 9.08 12.30 6.51
CA ALA A 202 8.60 11.66 5.28
C ALA A 202 7.35 10.83 5.59
N ASP A 203 6.28 11.05 4.83
CA ASP A 203 5.04 10.29 4.96
C ASP A 203 5.20 8.87 4.39
N LEU A 204 6.03 8.74 3.36
CA LEU A 204 6.37 7.45 2.75
C LEU A 204 7.86 7.37 2.42
N VAL A 205 8.47 6.23 2.72
CA VAL A 205 9.88 5.96 2.41
C VAL A 205 9.99 4.72 1.54
N LEU A 206 10.52 4.89 0.33
CA LEU A 206 10.69 3.82 -0.64
C LEU A 206 12.12 3.29 -0.61
N SER A 207 12.33 2.19 0.11
CA SER A 207 13.62 1.48 0.19
C SER A 207 13.88 0.70 -1.10
N SER A 208 14.87 1.14 -1.88
CA SER A 208 15.27 0.50 -3.13
C SER A 208 15.79 -0.92 -2.89
N ALA A 209 16.51 -1.13 -1.78
CA ALA A 209 17.02 -2.45 -1.39
C ALA A 209 15.88 -3.42 -1.05
N THR A 210 14.90 -2.98 -0.24
CA THR A 210 13.78 -3.83 0.18
C THR A 210 12.84 -4.14 -0.98
N MET A 211 12.53 -3.16 -1.85
CA MET A 211 11.73 -3.44 -3.05
C MET A 211 12.40 -4.46 -3.98
N GLY A 212 13.72 -4.32 -4.19
CA GLY A 212 14.50 -5.26 -4.99
C GLY A 212 14.57 -6.66 -4.36
N ALA A 213 14.83 -6.73 -3.05
CA ALA A 213 14.86 -7.97 -2.30
C ALA A 213 13.51 -8.69 -2.31
N ASN A 214 12.41 -7.97 -2.07
CA ASN A 214 11.06 -8.55 -2.11
C ASN A 214 10.71 -9.06 -3.51
N THR A 215 11.09 -8.34 -4.57
CA THR A 215 10.87 -8.78 -5.95
C THR A 215 11.63 -10.07 -6.23
N ILE A 216 12.93 -10.14 -5.88
CA ILE A 216 13.74 -11.36 -6.07
C ILE A 216 13.19 -12.50 -5.21
N PHE A 217 12.85 -12.22 -3.95
CA PHE A 217 12.31 -13.20 -3.03
C PHE A 217 11.02 -13.80 -3.60
N ASN A 218 10.08 -12.99 -4.06
CA ASN A 218 8.85 -13.45 -4.70
C ASN A 218 9.09 -14.28 -5.98
N LEU A 219 10.16 -14.01 -6.73
CA LEU A 219 10.52 -14.79 -7.92
C LEU A 219 11.21 -16.12 -7.61
N VAL A 220 12.00 -16.18 -6.53
CA VAL A 220 12.79 -17.36 -6.14
C VAL A 220 11.98 -18.30 -5.25
N ARG A 221 11.05 -17.77 -4.46
CA ARG A 221 10.28 -18.56 -3.51
C ARG A 221 9.38 -19.55 -4.26
N GLU A 222 9.48 -20.82 -3.89
CA GLU A 222 8.60 -21.88 -4.43
C GLU A 222 7.26 -21.99 -3.66
N ASP A 223 7.00 -21.12 -2.68
CA ASP A 223 5.80 -21.13 -1.82
C ASP A 223 4.63 -20.35 -2.42
N ASP A 224 3.42 -20.68 -1.98
CA ASP A 224 2.15 -20.00 -2.32
C ASP A 224 1.97 -18.61 -1.66
N ASN A 225 3.02 -18.05 -1.06
CA ASN A 225 2.96 -16.84 -0.25
C ASN A 225 3.32 -15.62 -1.11
N LEU A 226 2.42 -14.65 -1.21
CA LEU A 226 2.68 -13.37 -1.89
C LEU A 226 3.15 -12.33 -0.87
N LEU A 227 4.45 -11.98 -0.88
CA LEU A 227 4.96 -10.83 -0.11
C LEU A 227 4.62 -9.54 -0.85
N LEU A 228 3.81 -8.70 -0.24
CA LEU A 228 3.47 -7.36 -0.70
C LEU A 228 4.50 -6.34 -0.21
N ALA A 229 4.18 -5.05 -0.37
CA ALA A 229 4.97 -3.98 0.21
C ALA A 229 5.07 -4.10 1.74
N GLU A 230 6.20 -3.64 2.29
CA GLU A 230 6.36 -3.37 3.74
C GLU A 230 6.14 -4.56 4.68
N GLY A 231 6.41 -5.79 4.23
CA GLY A 231 6.37 -6.98 5.09
C GLY A 231 4.97 -7.56 5.29
N VAL A 232 3.98 -7.09 4.52
CA VAL A 232 2.65 -7.71 4.45
C VAL A 232 2.70 -8.93 3.55
N LEU A 233 2.08 -10.01 3.99
CA LEU A 233 2.10 -11.28 3.29
C LEU A 233 0.68 -11.84 3.15
N ILE A 234 0.37 -12.36 1.96
CA ILE A 234 -0.81 -13.19 1.71
C ILE A 234 -0.37 -14.64 1.69
N PHE A 235 -1.02 -15.50 2.45
CA PHE A 235 -0.71 -16.93 2.48
C PHE A 235 -1.96 -17.80 2.57
N PRO A 236 -2.00 -18.94 1.87
CA PRO A 236 -3.04 -19.94 2.04
C PRO A 236 -2.71 -20.86 3.22
N THR A 237 -3.74 -21.36 3.88
CA THR A 237 -3.63 -22.39 4.91
C THR A 237 -4.88 -23.27 4.92
N PRO A 238 -4.81 -24.59 5.12
CA PRO A 238 -6.01 -25.39 5.34
C PRO A 238 -6.78 -24.84 6.53
N VAL A 239 -8.12 -24.92 6.47
CA VAL A 239 -8.96 -24.60 7.63
C VAL A 239 -8.52 -25.50 8.78
N PRO A 240 -7.96 -24.95 9.88
CA PRO A 240 -7.50 -25.74 11.00
C PRO A 240 -8.65 -26.55 11.59
N ALA A 241 -8.38 -27.77 12.06
CA ALA A 241 -9.42 -28.65 12.62
C ALA A 241 -10.19 -28.00 13.78
N ILE A 242 -9.52 -27.16 14.59
CA ILE A 242 -10.13 -26.41 15.70
C ILE A 242 -11.08 -25.28 15.25
N LEU A 243 -10.98 -24.86 13.98
CA LEU A 243 -11.80 -23.81 13.38
C LEU A 243 -12.92 -24.38 12.51
N ALA A 244 -12.76 -25.59 11.97
CA ALA A 244 -13.76 -26.26 11.15
C ALA A 244 -15.11 -26.37 11.87
N GLY A 245 -16.20 -26.05 11.17
CA GLY A 245 -17.56 -26.08 11.71
C GLY A 245 -17.94 -24.89 12.60
N ARG A 246 -17.03 -23.94 12.85
CA ARG A 246 -17.32 -22.70 13.61
C ARG A 246 -17.61 -21.54 12.67
N ARG A 247 -18.32 -20.52 13.17
CA ARG A 247 -18.49 -19.27 12.42
C ARG A 247 -17.19 -18.49 12.42
N LEU A 248 -16.85 -17.88 11.29
CA LEU A 248 -15.62 -17.11 11.13
C LEU A 248 -15.45 -16.03 12.23
N ALA A 249 -16.53 -15.31 12.56
CA ALA A 249 -16.53 -14.30 13.62
C ALA A 249 -16.17 -14.87 15.01
N ASP A 250 -16.64 -16.08 15.31
CA ASP A 250 -16.41 -16.74 16.61
C ASP A 250 -14.99 -17.30 16.74
N CYS A 251 -14.27 -17.44 15.63
CA CYS A 251 -12.89 -17.94 15.62
C CYS A 251 -11.88 -16.91 16.13
N ALA A 252 -12.23 -15.62 16.10
CA ALA A 252 -11.40 -14.51 16.58
C ALA A 252 -9.98 -14.45 15.96
N ILE A 253 -9.80 -14.95 14.73
CA ILE A 253 -8.48 -15.03 14.07
C ILE A 253 -7.79 -13.66 14.06
N ARG A 254 -8.51 -12.61 13.64
CA ARG A 254 -7.95 -11.25 13.53
C ARG A 254 -7.49 -10.69 14.88
N THR A 255 -8.29 -10.80 15.92
CA THR A 255 -7.95 -10.27 17.25
C THR A 255 -6.90 -11.11 17.97
N GLN A 256 -6.87 -12.43 17.71
CA GLN A 256 -5.87 -13.32 18.30
C GLN A 256 -4.54 -13.23 17.58
N THR A 257 -4.47 -13.17 16.26
CA THR A 257 -3.21 -13.29 15.51
C THR A 257 -2.80 -12.02 14.78
N GLY A 258 -3.73 -11.14 14.45
CA GLY A 258 -3.53 -10.04 13.52
C GLY A 258 -3.76 -10.43 12.05
N CYS A 259 -4.05 -11.70 11.75
CA CYS A 259 -4.37 -12.13 10.40
C CYS A 259 -5.83 -11.84 10.04
N THR A 260 -6.08 -11.33 8.84
CA THR A 260 -7.44 -11.19 8.31
C THR A 260 -7.71 -12.28 7.28
N VAL A 261 -8.83 -12.99 7.42
CA VAL A 261 -9.31 -13.92 6.39
C VAL A 261 -9.94 -13.11 5.26
N ILE A 262 -9.36 -13.19 4.07
CA ILE A 262 -9.80 -12.44 2.89
C ILE A 262 -10.44 -13.32 1.83
N ALA A 263 -10.22 -14.63 1.87
CA ALA A 263 -10.98 -15.58 1.08
C ALA A 263 -11.06 -16.95 1.76
N ILE A 264 -12.10 -17.72 1.41
CA ILE A 264 -12.24 -19.13 1.75
C ILE A 264 -12.43 -19.90 0.46
N GLU A 265 -11.68 -20.96 0.25
CA GLU A 265 -11.84 -21.88 -0.88
C GLU A 265 -12.28 -23.26 -0.40
N HIS A 266 -13.34 -23.80 -1.00
CA HIS A 266 -13.85 -25.12 -0.70
C HIS A 266 -14.50 -25.73 -1.94
N GLU A 267 -14.19 -26.99 -2.24
CA GLU A 267 -14.70 -27.73 -3.42
C GLU A 267 -14.54 -26.97 -4.75
N GLY A 268 -13.42 -26.24 -4.90
CA GLY A 268 -13.12 -25.44 -6.09
C GLY A 268 -13.93 -24.15 -6.22
N LYS A 269 -14.77 -23.81 -5.24
CA LYS A 269 -15.45 -22.52 -5.14
C LYS A 269 -14.69 -21.62 -4.16
N ARG A 270 -14.46 -20.38 -4.59
CA ARG A 270 -13.82 -19.35 -3.78
C ARG A 270 -14.84 -18.29 -3.37
N VAL A 271 -14.88 -17.99 -2.09
CA VAL A 271 -15.64 -16.88 -1.52
C VAL A 271 -14.63 -15.83 -1.08
N VAL A 272 -14.53 -14.73 -1.83
CA VAL A 272 -13.74 -13.55 -1.46
C VAL A 272 -14.54 -12.70 -0.48
N ASN A 273 -13.87 -12.08 0.48
CA ASN A 273 -14.49 -11.26 1.53
C ASN A 273 -15.62 -12.01 2.26
N PRO A 274 -15.30 -13.16 2.88
CA PRO A 274 -16.32 -14.03 3.47
C PRO A 274 -17.21 -13.28 4.47
N ASP A 275 -18.48 -13.69 4.52
CA ASP A 275 -19.41 -13.22 5.53
C ASP A 275 -18.92 -13.66 6.93
N PRO A 276 -18.94 -12.79 7.96
CA PRO A 276 -18.50 -13.16 9.30
C PRO A 276 -19.25 -14.35 9.91
N PHE A 277 -20.49 -14.59 9.48
CA PHE A 277 -21.34 -15.69 9.95
C PHE A 277 -21.17 -16.98 9.14
N ILE A 278 -20.31 -16.98 8.11
CA ILE A 278 -20.01 -18.20 7.35
C ILE A 278 -19.44 -19.27 8.28
N ILE A 279 -19.91 -20.50 8.12
CA ILE A 279 -19.36 -21.66 8.82
C ILE A 279 -18.13 -22.13 8.05
N LEU A 280 -16.99 -22.21 8.74
CA LEU A 280 -15.74 -22.62 8.13
C LEU A 280 -15.81 -24.08 7.69
N PRO A 281 -15.63 -24.38 6.38
CA PRO A 281 -15.81 -25.72 5.86
C PRO A 281 -14.64 -26.61 6.24
N GLN A 282 -14.93 -27.86 6.61
CA GLN A 282 -13.91 -28.88 6.82
C GLN A 282 -13.20 -29.20 5.49
N GLY A 283 -11.87 -29.27 5.51
CA GLY A 283 -11.09 -29.47 4.28
C GLY A 283 -11.10 -28.26 3.33
N GLY A 284 -11.60 -27.11 3.76
CA GLY A 284 -11.43 -25.85 3.05
C GLY A 284 -10.03 -25.26 3.22
N ILE A 285 -9.79 -24.15 2.52
CA ILE A 285 -8.57 -23.34 2.58
C ILE A 285 -8.98 -21.94 3.02
N LEU A 286 -8.26 -21.39 3.99
CA LEU A 286 -8.28 -19.96 4.30
C LEU A 286 -7.17 -19.27 3.52
N LEU A 287 -7.48 -18.11 2.95
CA LEU A 287 -6.50 -17.16 2.47
C LEU A 287 -6.41 -16.02 3.46
N LEU A 288 -5.22 -15.86 4.05
CA LEU A 288 -4.95 -14.91 5.12
C LEU A 288 -4.04 -13.80 4.61
N ILE A 289 -4.22 -12.60 5.14
CA ILE A 289 -3.30 -11.48 5.01
C ILE A 289 -2.88 -11.00 6.40
N GLY A 290 -1.59 -10.71 6.56
CA GLY A 290 -1.01 -10.22 7.81
C GLY A 290 0.47 -9.90 7.67
N THR A 291 1.12 -9.52 8.76
CA THR A 291 2.59 -9.45 8.82
C THR A 291 3.19 -10.84 9.03
N LEU A 292 4.51 -10.97 8.89
CA LEU A 292 5.22 -12.21 9.20
C LEU A 292 4.99 -12.66 10.66
N GLU A 293 4.98 -11.71 11.61
CA GLU A 293 4.70 -12.02 13.02
C GLU A 293 3.27 -12.52 13.23
N ALA A 294 2.31 -12.01 12.45
CA ALA A 294 0.93 -12.47 12.49
C ALA A 294 0.79 -13.89 11.94
N GLU A 295 1.48 -14.21 10.84
CA GLU A 295 1.57 -15.56 10.28
C GLU A 295 2.16 -16.54 11.30
N GLU A 296 3.31 -16.21 11.92
CA GLU A 296 3.93 -17.05 12.95
C GLU A 296 2.99 -17.30 14.13
N LYS A 297 2.26 -16.27 14.57
CA LYS A 297 1.27 -16.38 15.64
C LYS A 297 0.10 -17.29 15.23
N PHE A 298 -0.40 -17.15 14.01
CA PHE A 298 -1.45 -18.00 13.47
C PHE A 298 -1.04 -19.47 13.43
N LEU A 299 0.14 -19.76 12.88
CA LEU A 299 0.66 -21.13 12.77
C LEU A 299 0.87 -21.77 14.15
N ARG A 300 1.36 -20.99 15.12
CA ARG A 300 1.57 -21.47 16.49
C ARG A 300 0.26 -21.74 17.24
N ASP A 301 -0.71 -20.83 17.14
CA ASP A 301 -1.91 -20.85 17.97
C ASP A 301 -2.98 -21.80 17.40
N TYR A 302 -3.12 -21.87 16.07
CA TYR A 302 -4.13 -22.71 15.41
C TYR A 302 -3.61 -24.00 14.80
N LYS A 303 -2.29 -24.14 14.63
CA LYS A 303 -1.62 -25.36 14.14
C LYS A 303 -2.34 -26.03 12.96
N PRO A 304 -2.50 -25.31 11.82
CA PRO A 304 -3.10 -25.89 10.63
C PRO A 304 -2.31 -27.11 10.16
N ASP A 305 -3.02 -28.07 9.54
CA ASP A 305 -2.36 -29.15 8.81
C ASP A 305 -1.55 -28.60 7.64
N LEU A 306 -0.57 -29.36 7.16
CA LEU A 306 0.18 -28.99 5.95
C LEU A 306 -0.74 -29.00 4.73
N ALA A 307 -0.76 -27.91 3.95
CA ALA A 307 -1.53 -27.86 2.71
C ALA A 307 -1.09 -28.97 1.73
N PRO A 308 -2.03 -29.71 1.10
CA PRO A 308 -1.72 -30.76 0.13
C PRO A 308 -0.88 -30.25 -1.06
N GLU A 309 0.09 -31.03 -1.55
CA GLU A 309 0.99 -30.63 -2.66
C GLU A 309 0.26 -30.21 -3.96
N SER A 310 -0.88 -30.86 -4.28
CA SER A 310 -1.69 -30.56 -5.46
C SER A 310 -2.29 -29.15 -5.42
N MET A 311 -2.52 -28.64 -4.22
CA MET A 311 -3.10 -27.33 -3.94
C MET A 311 -2.04 -26.23 -4.13
N ARG A 312 -0.81 -26.47 -3.64
CA ARG A 312 0.34 -25.58 -3.86
C ARG A 312 0.67 -25.39 -5.36
N ARG A 313 0.41 -26.41 -6.18
CA ARG A 313 0.59 -26.32 -7.65
C ARG A 313 -0.48 -25.51 -8.38
N LYS A 314 -1.68 -25.34 -7.83
CA LYS A 314 -2.81 -24.66 -8.50
C LYS A 314 -2.72 -23.13 -8.37
N TRP A 315 -2.18 -22.65 -7.25
CA TRP A 315 -1.83 -21.24 -7.04
C TRP A 315 -0.69 -20.78 -7.96
N ARG A 316 0.31 -21.64 -8.17
CA ARG A 316 1.45 -21.41 -9.09
C ARG A 316 1.10 -21.10 -10.56
N LYS A 317 -0.09 -21.49 -11.05
CA LYS A 317 -0.45 -21.35 -12.48
C LYS A 317 -1.29 -20.11 -12.79
N ASN A 318 -1.81 -19.41 -11.79
CA ASN A 318 -2.71 -18.27 -11.93
C ASN A 318 -2.17 -17.00 -11.24
N GLY A 319 -0.86 -16.93 -11.01
CA GLY A 319 -0.12 -15.76 -10.51
C GLY A 319 0.77 -15.16 -11.58
#